data_AF-A0A9E7I033-F1
#
_entry.id   AF-A0A9E7I033-F1
#
_cell.length_a   1.000
_cell.length_b   1.000
_cell.length_c   1.000
_cell.angle_alpha   90.00
_cell.angle_beta   90.00
_cell.angle_gamma   90.00
#
_symmetry.space_group_name_H-M   'P 1'
#
loop_
_entity.id
_entity.type
_entity.pdbx_description
1 polymer ?
#
loop_
_entity_poly.entity_id
_entity_poly.type
_entity_poly.pdbx_seq_one_letter_code
_entity_poly.pdbx_strand_id
1 'polypeptide(L)'
;MPGLRRSSFACAGSEERRMVFVAGGHDERKNALRSTLAYDVAADAWVRLPDMAQERDDCRGLFARGAFRVLGGFPMAAQAQFSRTAEAFDVAAWRWGDVEEGKLAEAGYQRTCVVGGDGRMCMCRQGEEKMEVLLEEGDGAWRPLAHLSGDVKASLQMVAWEGGLMLWAPGTTEGPKWPTSWTSKAEKGRV
;
A
#
# COMPACT_ATOMS: atom_id res chain seq x y z
N MET A 1 18.22 -1.88 11.48
CA MET A 1 17.83 -2.80 10.39
C MET A 1 19.09 -3.39 9.75
N PRO A 2 19.25 -4.73 9.75
CA PRO A 2 20.43 -5.38 9.20
C PRO A 2 20.41 -5.43 7.66
N GLY A 3 21.59 -5.58 7.06
CA GLY A 3 21.76 -5.68 5.61
C GLY A 3 22.04 -4.34 4.93
N LEU A 4 21.79 -4.29 3.61
CA LEU A 4 22.04 -3.09 2.79
C LEU A 4 21.15 -1.92 3.24
N ARG A 5 21.73 -0.72 3.28
CA ARG A 5 20.96 0.52 3.37
C ARG A 5 20.00 0.56 2.18
N ARG A 6 18.74 0.87 2.44
CA ARG A 6 17.70 0.92 1.41
C ARG A 6 16.78 2.12 1.54
N SER A 7 16.19 2.49 0.42
CA SER A 7 15.18 3.54 0.27
C SER A 7 14.00 3.01 -0.54
N SER A 8 12.86 3.70 -0.55
CA SER A 8 11.70 3.36 -1.40
C SER A 8 11.13 1.95 -1.23
N PHE A 9 11.24 1.39 -0.02
CA PHE A 9 10.75 0.07 0.33
C PHE A 9 9.29 0.08 0.81
N ALA A 10 8.62 -1.06 0.63
CA ALA A 10 7.34 -1.33 1.24
C ALA A 10 7.50 -1.56 2.74
N CYS A 11 6.59 -1.01 3.56
CA CYS A 11 6.51 -1.33 4.98
C CYS A 11 5.06 -1.41 5.46
N ALA A 12 4.79 -2.27 6.44
CA ALA A 12 3.50 -2.34 7.14
C ALA A 12 3.67 -2.94 8.54
N GLY A 13 2.83 -2.51 9.48
CA GLY A 13 2.75 -3.08 10.83
C GLY A 13 1.63 -4.12 10.95
N SER A 14 1.84 -5.11 11.80
CA SER A 14 0.80 -6.03 12.28
C SER A 14 0.68 -5.88 13.79
N GLU A 15 -0.47 -5.43 14.26
CA GLU A 15 -0.75 -5.31 15.70
C GLU A 15 -0.84 -6.70 16.35
N GLU A 16 -1.59 -7.62 15.72
CA GLU A 16 -1.76 -9.00 16.18
C GLU A 16 -0.41 -9.72 16.36
N ARG A 17 0.51 -9.55 15.40
CA ARG A 17 1.83 -10.21 15.44
C ARG A 17 2.90 -9.37 16.15
N ARG A 18 2.60 -8.12 16.49
CA ARG A 18 3.56 -7.14 17.02
C ARG A 18 4.85 -7.06 16.19
N MET A 19 4.67 -7.03 14.87
CA MET A 19 5.77 -7.03 13.90
C MET A 19 5.65 -5.88 12.91
N VAL A 20 6.78 -5.34 12.49
CA VAL A 20 6.88 -4.40 11.37
C VAL A 20 7.59 -5.08 10.22
N PHE A 21 6.91 -5.23 9.09
CA PHE A 21 7.43 -5.87 7.89
C PHE A 21 8.01 -4.84 6.94
N VAL A 22 9.10 -5.20 6.27
CA VAL A 22 9.80 -4.40 5.25
C VAL A 22 10.17 -5.29 4.08
N ALA A 23 9.88 -4.85 2.85
CA ALA A 23 10.28 -5.56 1.63
C ALA A 23 10.67 -4.60 0.51
N GLY A 24 11.54 -5.06 -0.37
CA GLY A 24 11.95 -4.32 -1.55
C GLY A 24 12.75 -3.04 -1.24
N GLY A 25 12.53 -2.03 -2.08
CA GLY A 25 13.31 -0.80 -2.15
C GLY A 25 14.54 -0.95 -3.02
N HIS A 26 15.44 0.03 -2.96
CA HIS A 26 16.73 0.00 -3.64
C HIS A 26 17.91 0.26 -2.72
N ASP A 27 19.08 -0.30 -3.06
CA ASP A 27 20.34 -0.01 -2.39
C ASP A 27 20.99 1.32 -2.84
N GLU A 28 22.15 1.68 -2.27
CA GLU A 28 22.86 2.92 -2.62
C GLU A 28 23.26 3.02 -4.10
N ARG A 29 23.33 1.90 -4.82
CA ARG A 29 23.62 1.82 -6.26
C ARG A 29 22.35 1.78 -7.11
N LYS A 30 21.18 2.02 -6.50
CA LYS A 30 19.85 1.96 -7.13
C LYS A 30 19.46 0.56 -7.61
N ASN A 31 20.08 -0.50 -7.08
CA ASN A 31 19.63 -1.86 -7.37
C ASN A 31 18.33 -2.14 -6.61
N ALA A 32 17.27 -2.49 -7.33
CA ALA A 32 16.02 -2.96 -6.73
C ALA A 32 16.28 -4.25 -5.93
N LEU A 33 15.58 -4.40 -4.81
CA LEU A 33 15.77 -5.50 -3.87
C LEU A 33 14.56 -6.43 -3.90
N ARG A 34 14.81 -7.72 -3.70
CA ARG A 34 13.79 -8.73 -3.34
C ARG A 34 13.72 -9.02 -1.84
N SER A 35 14.69 -8.51 -1.08
CA SER A 35 14.91 -8.92 0.30
C SER A 35 13.84 -8.43 1.26
N THR A 36 13.47 -9.30 2.19
CA THR A 36 12.40 -9.06 3.16
C THR A 36 12.91 -9.20 4.59
N LEU A 37 12.46 -8.31 5.46
CA LEU A 37 12.79 -8.28 6.88
C LEU A 37 11.52 -8.03 7.68
N ALA A 38 11.49 -8.54 8.91
CA ALA A 38 10.51 -8.16 9.91
C ALA A 38 11.25 -7.68 11.16
N TYR A 39 10.70 -6.71 11.87
CA TYR A 39 11.15 -6.31 13.19
C TYR A 39 10.15 -6.82 14.21
N ASP A 40 10.60 -7.71 15.08
CA ASP A 40 9.84 -8.19 16.23
C ASP A 40 9.98 -7.17 17.37
N VAL A 41 8.85 -6.55 17.72
CA VAL A 41 8.80 -5.48 18.72
C VAL A 41 9.03 -6.02 20.13
N ALA A 42 8.65 -7.26 20.42
CA ALA A 42 8.82 -7.86 21.74
C ALA A 42 10.27 -8.30 21.97
N ALA A 43 10.91 -8.85 20.93
CA ALA A 43 12.30 -9.28 20.98
C ALA A 43 13.32 -8.14 20.73
N ASP A 44 12.85 -6.95 20.31
CA ASP A 44 13.69 -5.84 19.85
C ASP A 44 14.73 -6.30 18.82
N ALA A 45 14.29 -7.10 17.86
CA ALA A 45 15.18 -7.79 16.95
C ALA A 45 14.63 -7.83 15.53
N TRP A 46 15.55 -7.72 14.56
CA TRP A 46 15.24 -7.91 13.16
C TRP A 46 15.37 -9.38 12.79
N VAL A 47 14.36 -9.90 12.09
CA VAL A 47 14.26 -11.26 11.57
C VAL A 47 14.33 -11.19 10.05
N ARG A 48 15.16 -12.04 9.44
CA ARG A 48 15.19 -12.19 7.99
C ARG A 48 14.08 -13.11 7.53
N LEU A 49 13.31 -12.64 6.56
CA LEU A 49 12.23 -13.41 5.94
C LEU A 49 12.69 -13.96 4.58
N PRO A 50 11.97 -14.95 4.02
CA PRO A 50 12.14 -15.33 2.62
C PRO A 50 12.08 -14.11 1.70
N ASP A 51 12.91 -14.11 0.66
CA ASP A 51 12.91 -13.07 -0.36
C ASP A 51 11.65 -13.20 -1.24
N MET A 52 11.18 -12.07 -1.78
CA MET A 52 10.15 -12.05 -2.84
C MET A 52 10.67 -12.73 -4.12
N ALA A 53 9.77 -13.15 -4.99
CA ALA A 53 10.10 -13.66 -6.31
C ALA A 53 10.63 -12.54 -7.22
N GLN A 54 10.03 -11.34 -7.13
CA GLN A 54 10.43 -10.17 -7.92
C GLN A 54 11.15 -9.12 -7.07
N GLU A 55 12.14 -8.45 -7.65
CA GLU A 55 12.68 -7.23 -7.08
C GLU A 55 11.71 -6.05 -7.29
N ARG A 56 11.59 -5.16 -6.31
CA ARG A 56 10.62 -4.07 -6.34
C ARG A 56 11.17 -2.80 -5.72
N ASP A 57 11.39 -1.76 -6.52
CA ASP A 57 11.63 -0.39 -6.07
C ASP A 57 10.34 0.45 -6.10
N ASP A 58 10.23 1.48 -5.25
CA ASP A 58 9.05 2.33 -5.07
C ASP A 58 7.73 1.55 -4.87
N CYS A 59 7.80 0.43 -4.15
CA CYS A 59 6.66 -0.43 -3.84
C CYS A 59 5.90 -0.01 -2.58
N ARG A 60 4.64 -0.46 -2.46
CA ARG A 60 3.77 -0.17 -1.31
C ARG A 60 3.57 -1.43 -0.46
N GLY A 61 3.71 -1.29 0.86
CA GLY A 61 3.43 -2.35 1.82
C GLY A 61 2.09 -2.17 2.50
N LEU A 62 1.34 -3.25 2.68
CA LEU A 62 0.07 -3.31 3.40
C LEU A 62 -0.01 -4.59 4.23
N PHE A 63 -0.61 -4.54 5.41
CA PHE A 63 -0.87 -5.75 6.20
C PHE A 63 -2.38 -5.96 6.31
N ALA A 64 -2.87 -7.08 5.78
CA ALA A 64 -4.29 -7.42 5.80
C ALA A 64 -4.47 -8.92 5.85
N ARG A 65 -5.49 -9.38 6.60
CA ARG A 65 -5.93 -10.78 6.63
C ARG A 65 -4.78 -11.77 6.91
N GLY A 66 -3.89 -11.42 7.83
CA GLY A 66 -2.75 -12.26 8.24
C GLY A 66 -1.57 -12.27 7.28
N ALA A 67 -1.60 -11.47 6.21
CA ALA A 67 -0.53 -11.41 5.21
C ALA A 67 0.05 -10.00 5.05
N PHE A 68 1.36 -9.94 4.83
CA PHE A 68 2.06 -8.73 4.40
C PHE A 68 2.10 -8.68 2.86
N ARG A 69 1.40 -7.72 2.27
CA ARG A 69 1.25 -7.54 0.83
C ARG A 69 2.16 -6.44 0.32
N VAL A 70 2.87 -6.70 -0.77
CA VAL A 70 3.74 -5.75 -1.47
C VAL A 70 3.15 -5.51 -2.85
N LEU A 71 2.79 -4.26 -3.13
CA LEU A 71 2.07 -3.84 -4.32
C LEU A 71 2.95 -3.02 -5.25
N GLY A 72 2.92 -3.37 -6.53
CA GLY A 72 3.54 -2.60 -7.61
C GLY A 72 5.04 -2.45 -7.44
N GLY A 73 5.52 -1.23 -7.66
CA GLY A 73 6.94 -0.95 -7.80
C GLY A 73 7.47 -1.38 -9.17
N PHE A 74 8.78 -1.30 -9.38
CA PHE A 74 9.41 -1.69 -10.64
C PHE A 74 10.75 -2.38 -10.40
N PRO A 75 11.15 -3.32 -11.26
CA PRO A 75 12.52 -3.81 -11.29
C PRO A 75 13.43 -2.76 -11.95
N MET A 76 14.74 -2.78 -11.64
CA MET A 76 15.66 -1.78 -12.20
C MET A 76 15.66 -1.81 -13.74
N ALA A 77 15.57 -3.01 -14.33
CA ALA A 77 15.59 -3.21 -15.76
C ALA A 77 14.42 -2.56 -16.52
N ALA A 78 13.32 -2.21 -15.83
CA ALA A 78 12.09 -1.72 -16.46
C ALA A 78 12.04 -0.19 -16.64
N GLN A 79 13.14 0.56 -16.45
CA GLN A 79 13.20 2.01 -16.69
C GLN A 79 12.07 2.81 -15.98
N ALA A 80 11.75 2.43 -14.74
CA ALA A 80 10.66 3.00 -13.93
C ALA A 80 9.24 2.72 -14.45
N GLN A 81 9.04 1.70 -15.27
CA GLN A 81 7.70 1.21 -15.61
C GLN A 81 7.13 0.42 -14.43
N PHE A 82 6.17 1.02 -13.71
CA PHE A 82 5.48 0.39 -12.59
C PHE A 82 4.79 -0.91 -13.01
N SER A 83 4.96 -1.96 -12.21
CA SER A 83 4.22 -3.21 -12.36
C SER A 83 2.80 -3.05 -11.80
N ARG A 84 1.88 -3.87 -12.32
CA ARG A 84 0.54 -4.07 -11.76
C ARG A 84 0.47 -5.31 -10.87
N THR A 85 1.62 -5.86 -10.53
CA THR A 85 1.72 -7.14 -9.81
C THR A 85 1.78 -6.91 -8.31
N ALA A 86 1.37 -7.92 -7.55
CA ALA A 86 1.53 -7.96 -6.11
C ALA A 86 2.10 -9.29 -5.65
N GLU A 87 2.67 -9.30 -4.45
CA GLU A 87 3.05 -10.52 -3.75
C GLU A 87 2.57 -10.43 -2.30
N ALA A 88 2.19 -11.57 -1.72
CA ALA A 88 1.71 -11.65 -0.35
C ALA A 88 2.53 -12.66 0.46
N PHE A 89 3.09 -12.20 1.57
CA PHE A 89 3.76 -13.05 2.55
C PHE A 89 2.74 -13.50 3.60
N ASP A 90 2.39 -14.77 3.58
CA ASP A 90 1.55 -15.39 4.59
C ASP A 90 2.40 -15.63 5.85
N VAL A 91 2.04 -14.96 6.94
CA VAL A 91 2.79 -15.04 8.20
C VAL A 91 2.61 -16.38 8.90
N ALA A 92 1.46 -17.05 8.73
CA ALA A 92 1.21 -18.36 9.32
C ALA A 92 1.97 -19.46 8.57
N ALA A 93 2.00 -19.38 7.24
CA ALA A 93 2.73 -20.31 6.38
C ALA A 93 4.22 -19.97 6.23
N TRP A 94 4.63 -18.78 6.67
CA TRP A 94 5.99 -18.24 6.60
C TRP A 94 6.60 -18.28 5.19
N ARG A 95 5.79 -17.95 4.18
CA ARG A 95 6.21 -17.97 2.77
C ARG A 95 5.50 -16.91 1.96
N TRP A 96 6.13 -16.50 0.86
CA TRP A 96 5.47 -15.76 -0.19
C TRP A 96 4.55 -16.68 -0.98
N GLY A 97 3.39 -16.18 -1.39
CA GLY A 97 2.59 -16.76 -2.45
C GLY A 97 3.17 -16.46 -3.84
N ASP A 98 2.48 -16.94 -4.86
CA ASP A 98 2.80 -16.62 -6.25
C ASP A 98 2.59 -15.13 -6.55
N VAL A 99 3.21 -14.65 -7.62
CA VAL A 99 3.02 -13.27 -8.10
C VAL A 99 1.57 -13.12 -8.60
N GLU A 100 0.82 -12.22 -7.99
CA GLU A 100 -0.53 -11.85 -8.39
C GLU A 100 -0.46 -10.85 -9.56
N GLU A 101 -0.59 -11.36 -10.79
CA GLU A 101 -0.61 -10.55 -12.02
C GLU A 101 -1.89 -9.71 -12.12
N GLY A 102 -1.78 -8.46 -12.60
CA GLY A 102 -2.94 -7.57 -12.81
C GLY A 102 -3.70 -7.18 -11.54
N LYS A 103 -3.12 -7.42 -10.35
CA LYS A 103 -3.75 -7.12 -9.06
C LYS A 103 -4.10 -5.64 -8.87
N LEU A 104 -3.32 -4.76 -9.49
CA LEU A 104 -3.56 -3.33 -9.46
C LEU A 104 -4.30 -2.90 -10.72
N ALA A 105 -5.33 -2.07 -10.55
CA ALA A 105 -6.08 -1.50 -11.67
C ALA A 105 -5.17 -0.75 -12.64
N GLU A 106 -4.13 -0.07 -12.12
CA GLU A 106 -3.20 0.75 -12.90
C GLU A 106 -1.76 0.61 -12.41
N ALA A 107 -0.83 0.82 -13.35
CA ALA A 107 0.59 0.94 -13.07
C ALA A 107 0.88 2.37 -12.60
N GLY A 108 1.41 2.54 -11.40
CA GLY A 108 1.71 3.87 -10.86
C GLY A 108 2.14 3.86 -9.39
N TYR A 109 2.32 5.05 -8.82
CA TYR A 109 2.69 5.25 -7.41
C TYR A 109 1.53 4.85 -6.48
N GLN A 110 1.60 3.67 -5.89
CA GLN A 110 0.54 3.11 -5.05
C GLN A 110 0.45 3.72 -3.63
N ARG A 111 0.84 4.99 -3.43
CA ARG A 111 0.81 5.66 -2.11
C ARG A 111 -0.60 5.84 -1.57
N THR A 112 -1.60 5.71 -2.42
CA THR A 112 -3.02 5.86 -2.13
C THR A 112 -3.70 4.55 -1.76
N CYS A 113 -2.97 3.42 -1.73
CA CYS A 113 -3.51 2.16 -1.22
C CYS A 113 -3.36 2.07 0.31
N VAL A 114 -4.44 1.66 0.97
CA VAL A 114 -4.50 1.39 2.42
C VAL A 114 -5.37 0.19 2.73
N VAL A 115 -5.27 -0.30 3.95
CA VAL A 115 -6.17 -1.32 4.52
C VAL A 115 -7.13 -0.62 5.46
N GLY A 116 -8.44 -0.77 5.23
CA GLY A 116 -9.48 -0.31 6.15
C GLY A 116 -9.52 -1.12 7.44
N GLY A 117 -10.22 -0.63 8.45
CA GLY A 117 -10.35 -1.34 9.74
C GLY A 117 -11.04 -2.71 9.66
N ASP A 118 -11.70 -3.00 8.53
CA ASP A 118 -12.32 -4.30 8.23
C ASP A 118 -11.37 -5.28 7.49
N GLY A 119 -10.11 -4.90 7.30
CA GLY A 119 -9.11 -5.71 6.61
C GLY A 119 -9.30 -5.79 5.10
N ARG A 120 -10.14 -4.93 4.50
CA ARG A 120 -10.23 -4.77 3.04
C ARG A 120 -9.29 -3.68 2.55
N MET A 121 -8.76 -3.85 1.35
CA MET A 121 -7.89 -2.85 0.73
C MET A 121 -8.74 -1.79 0.02
N CYS A 122 -8.34 -0.54 0.16
CA CYS A 122 -8.92 0.60 -0.54
C CYS A 122 -7.82 1.33 -1.30
N MET A 123 -8.14 1.85 -2.48
CA MET A 123 -7.22 2.63 -3.32
C MET A 123 -7.91 3.92 -3.73
N CYS A 124 -7.20 5.05 -3.71
CA CYS A 124 -7.68 6.26 -4.37
C CYS A 124 -6.94 6.49 -5.69
N ARG A 125 -7.66 6.77 -6.77
CA ARG A 125 -7.08 7.06 -8.09
C ARG A 125 -7.81 8.20 -8.79
N GLN A 126 -7.21 8.71 -9.86
CA GLN A 126 -7.85 9.65 -10.77
C GLN A 126 -8.84 8.88 -11.67
N GLY A 127 -10.14 9.16 -11.55
CA GLY A 127 -11.15 8.73 -12.52
C GLY A 127 -11.30 9.74 -13.67
N GLU A 128 -12.24 9.49 -14.58
CA GLU A 128 -12.43 10.29 -15.81
C GLU A 128 -12.71 11.78 -15.52
N GLU A 129 -13.57 12.07 -14.54
CA GLU A 129 -13.93 13.44 -14.17
C GLU A 129 -13.46 13.84 -12.76
N LYS A 130 -13.34 12.87 -11.85
CA LYS A 130 -13.07 13.08 -10.43
C LYS A 130 -12.20 11.97 -9.88
N MET A 131 -11.49 12.25 -8.79
CA MET A 131 -10.82 11.20 -8.03
C MET A 131 -11.86 10.21 -7.47
N GLU A 132 -11.57 8.93 -7.52
CA GLU A 132 -12.44 7.87 -7.00
C GLU A 132 -11.70 7.01 -5.97
N VAL A 133 -12.45 6.51 -5.00
CA VAL A 133 -11.99 5.52 -4.03
C VAL A 133 -12.55 4.17 -4.47
N LEU A 134 -11.67 3.22 -4.71
CA LEU A 134 -11.98 1.83 -5.04
C LEU A 134 -11.82 0.96 -3.79
N LEU A 135 -12.67 -0.06 -3.67
CA LEU A 135 -12.59 -1.10 -2.65
C LEU A 135 -12.26 -2.44 -3.33
N GLU A 136 -11.32 -3.18 -2.75
CA GLU A 136 -11.04 -4.56 -3.13
C GLU A 136 -12.12 -5.50 -2.59
N GLU A 137 -12.71 -6.26 -3.51
CA GLU A 137 -13.65 -7.33 -3.23
C GLU A 137 -12.93 -8.65 -2.90
N GLY A 138 -13.65 -9.60 -2.30
CA GLY A 138 -13.06 -10.86 -1.83
C GLY A 138 -12.45 -11.75 -2.93
N ASP A 139 -12.80 -11.49 -4.19
CA ASP A 139 -12.26 -12.15 -5.39
C ASP A 139 -11.05 -11.42 -6.00
N GLY A 140 -10.64 -10.30 -5.40
CA GLY A 140 -9.54 -9.46 -5.88
C GLY A 140 -9.95 -8.41 -6.93
N ALA A 141 -11.22 -8.33 -7.30
CA ALA A 141 -11.73 -7.25 -8.15
C ALA A 141 -11.78 -5.92 -7.39
N TRP A 142 -11.67 -4.81 -8.11
CA TRP A 142 -11.81 -3.46 -7.54
C TRP A 142 -13.14 -2.85 -7.97
N ARG A 143 -13.94 -2.38 -7.01
CA ARG A 143 -15.18 -1.65 -7.30
C ARG A 143 -15.13 -0.20 -6.82
N PRO A 144 -15.75 0.75 -7.55
CA PRO A 144 -15.94 2.10 -7.04
C PRO A 144 -16.76 2.11 -5.75
N LEU A 145 -16.24 2.81 -4.74
CA LEU A 145 -16.87 3.01 -3.44
C LEU A 145 -17.39 4.45 -3.30
N ALA A 146 -16.64 5.44 -3.76
CA ALA A 146 -17.01 6.85 -3.68
C ALA A 146 -16.27 7.71 -4.72
N HIS A 147 -16.86 8.83 -5.11
CA HIS A 147 -16.20 9.90 -5.85
C HIS A 147 -15.87 11.05 -4.91
N LEU A 148 -14.65 11.59 -4.99
CA LEU A 148 -14.23 12.77 -4.23
C LEU A 148 -14.72 14.05 -4.93
N SER A 149 -14.80 15.15 -4.18
CA SER A 149 -15.20 16.45 -4.74
C SER A 149 -14.20 16.94 -5.80
N GLY A 150 -14.66 17.77 -6.73
CA GLY A 150 -13.85 18.27 -7.86
C GLY A 150 -12.65 19.13 -7.47
N ASP A 151 -12.56 19.54 -6.20
CA ASP A 151 -11.46 20.33 -5.66
C ASP A 151 -10.23 19.47 -5.32
N VAL A 152 -10.40 18.15 -5.21
CA VAL A 152 -9.29 17.22 -4.97
C VAL A 152 -8.69 16.79 -6.30
N LYS A 153 -7.60 17.45 -6.70
CA LYS A 153 -6.88 17.16 -7.95
C LYS A 153 -5.69 16.20 -7.80
N ALA A 154 -5.32 15.87 -6.56
CA ALA A 154 -4.29 14.88 -6.27
C ALA A 154 -4.43 14.34 -4.85
N SER A 155 -4.25 13.03 -4.68
CA SER A 155 -4.12 12.38 -3.37
C SER A 155 -2.66 12.03 -3.13
N LEU A 156 -2.03 12.61 -2.11
CA LEU A 156 -0.64 12.32 -1.76
C LEU A 156 -0.53 11.10 -0.86
N GLN A 157 -1.50 10.93 0.04
CA GLN A 157 -1.54 9.82 0.99
C GLN A 157 -2.97 9.53 1.41
N MET A 158 -3.29 8.25 1.55
CA MET A 158 -4.50 7.81 2.25
C MET A 158 -4.07 7.07 3.52
N VAL A 159 -4.86 7.17 4.59
CA VAL A 159 -4.71 6.40 5.83
C VAL A 159 -6.08 5.95 6.34
N ALA A 160 -6.16 4.77 6.94
CA ALA A 160 -7.34 4.35 7.68
C ALA A 160 -7.26 4.88 9.12
N TRP A 161 -8.35 5.47 9.61
CA TRP A 161 -8.41 6.06 10.95
C TRP A 161 -9.83 6.00 11.50
N GLU A 162 -9.99 5.53 12.75
CA GLU A 162 -11.28 5.42 13.48
C GLU A 162 -12.46 4.83 12.68
N GLY A 163 -12.18 3.77 11.90
CA GLY A 163 -13.21 3.11 11.07
C GLY A 163 -13.60 3.87 9.79
N GLY A 164 -12.91 4.96 9.47
CA GLY A 164 -13.02 5.70 8.22
C GLY A 164 -11.71 5.72 7.42
N LEU A 165 -11.76 6.37 6.25
CA LEU A 165 -10.60 6.70 5.44
C LEU A 165 -10.35 8.20 5.51
N MET A 166 -9.09 8.57 5.71
CA MET A 166 -8.63 9.96 5.63
C MET A 166 -7.70 10.10 4.43
N LEU A 167 -7.96 11.11 3.60
CA LEU A 167 -7.11 11.48 2.48
C LEU A 167 -6.35 12.78 2.80
N TRP A 168 -5.07 12.80 2.49
CA TRP A 168 -4.27 14.02 2.45
C TRP A 168 -4.00 14.39 0.99
N ALA A 169 -4.52 15.54 0.58
CA ALA A 169 -4.26 16.20 -0.70
C ALA A 169 -3.47 17.51 -0.51
N PRO A 170 -2.62 17.94 -1.46
CA PRO A 170 -2.08 19.28 -1.44
C PRO A 170 -3.24 20.26 -1.69
N GLY A 171 -3.39 21.26 -0.83
CA GLY A 171 -4.44 22.27 -0.98
C GLY A 171 -4.24 23.07 -2.27
N THR A 172 -5.32 23.37 -2.97
CA THR A 172 -5.31 24.39 -4.03
C THR A 172 -5.20 25.78 -3.39
N THR A 173 -4.51 26.69 -4.06
CA THR A 173 -4.20 28.05 -3.57
C THR A 173 -5.40 29.00 -3.46
N GLU A 174 -6.63 28.53 -3.70
CA GLU A 174 -7.85 29.34 -3.63
C GLU A 174 -8.83 28.77 -2.58
N GLY A 175 -8.60 29.08 -1.31
CA GLY A 175 -9.45 28.63 -0.20
C GLY A 175 -8.63 28.38 1.07
N PRO A 176 -9.21 28.49 2.29
CA PRO A 176 -8.45 28.99 3.40
C PRO A 176 -7.42 27.99 3.93
N LYS A 177 -6.33 28.55 4.45
CA LYS A 177 -5.06 27.91 4.82
C LYS A 177 -5.17 26.94 6.01
N TRP A 178 -5.84 25.80 5.84
CA TRP A 178 -5.77 24.68 6.77
C TRP A 178 -5.96 23.36 6.02
N PRO A 179 -5.36 22.23 6.46
CA PRO A 179 -5.63 20.94 5.86
C PRO A 179 -7.11 20.58 6.04
N THR A 180 -7.83 20.40 4.93
CA THR A 180 -9.22 19.96 4.94
C THR A 180 -9.26 18.47 5.25
N SER A 181 -9.42 18.11 6.52
CA SER A 181 -9.72 16.74 6.94
C SER A 181 -11.12 16.37 6.46
N TRP A 182 -11.22 15.38 5.58
CA TRP A 182 -12.50 14.79 5.21
C TRP A 182 -12.62 13.40 5.82
N THR A 183 -13.68 13.18 6.58
CA THR A 183 -14.11 11.86 7.06
C THR A 183 -15.31 11.41 6.23
N SER A 184 -15.18 10.42 5.36
CA SER A 184 -16.36 9.70 4.87
C SER A 184 -16.63 8.52 5.80
N LYS A 185 -17.76 8.55 6.51
CA LYS A 185 -18.30 7.35 7.13
C LYS A 185 -19.00 6.59 6.02
N ALA A 186 -18.49 5.42 5.67
CA ALA A 186 -19.26 4.46 4.90
C ALA A 186 -20.39 3.96 5.82
N GLU A 187 -21.56 4.59 5.74
CA GLU A 187 -22.74 4.09 6.43
C GLU A 187 -23.12 2.73 5.85
N LYS A 188 -23.30 1.74 6.73
CA LYS A 188 -23.84 0.44 6.37
C LYS A 188 -25.24 0.64 5.81
N GLY A 189 -25.39 0.54 4.49
CA GLY A 189 -26.69 0.34 3.87
C GLY A 189 -27.32 -0.96 4.39
N ARG A 190 -28.26 -0.83 5.32
CA ARG A 190 -29.39 -1.76 5.47
C ARG A 190 -30.40 -1.38 4.41
N VAL A 191 -30.78 -2.30 3.52
CA VAL A 191 -32.03 -3.10 3.56
C VAL A 191 -31.78 -4.34 2.72
#